data_AF-A0A2D4PZ64-F1
#
_entry.id   AF-A0A2D4PZ64-F1
#
_cell.length_a   1.000
_cell.length_b   1.000
_cell.length_c   1.000
_cell.angle_alpha   90.00
_cell.angle_beta   90.00
_cell.angle_gamma   90.00
#
_symmetry.space_group_name_H-M   'P 1'
#
loop_
_entity.id
_entity.type
_entity.pdbx_description
1 polymer ?
#
loop_
_entity_poly.entity_id
_entity_poly.type
_entity_poly.pdbx_seq_one_letter_code
_entity_poly.pdbx_strand_id
1 'polypeptide(L)'
;MMRSERDRMDENSALMYHIHLVELLAVCTEGKNVYTEIKCNSLLPLDDIVRVVTHEDCIPEVKIAYINFLNHCYVDTEVEMKEIYTSNHMWKLFENFLVDICRTCNNTSDRKHADSILEKYVTEIVMSIVTTFFSSPFSDQSTTLQTRQPVFVQLLQGVFRVYHCNWLMPSQKASVESCIRVLSDVGKKTILIY
;
A
#
# COMPACT_ATOMS: atom_id res chain seq x y z
N MET A 1 -10.69 18.15 -4.69
CA MET A 1 -10.37 17.55 -6.00
C MET A 1 -11.11 16.25 -6.25
N MET A 2 -11.41 15.42 -5.25
CA MET A 2 -12.09 14.11 -5.43
C MET A 2 -13.63 14.12 -5.31
N ARG A 3 -14.28 15.29 -5.23
CA ARG A 3 -15.72 15.41 -4.87
C ARG A 3 -16.70 15.40 -6.05
N SER A 4 -16.22 15.47 -7.29
CA SER A 4 -17.05 15.54 -8.50
C SER A 4 -16.73 14.36 -9.41
N GLU A 5 -17.74 13.59 -9.84
CA GLU A 5 -17.57 12.51 -10.83
C GLU A 5 -17.01 13.01 -12.16
N ARG A 6 -17.31 14.27 -12.51
CA ARG A 6 -16.80 14.92 -13.71
C ARG A 6 -15.29 15.14 -13.66
N ASP A 7 -14.76 15.41 -12.47
CA ASP A 7 -13.32 15.60 -12.25
C ASP A 7 -12.57 14.25 -12.25
N ARG A 8 -13.28 13.13 -12.05
CA ARG A 8 -12.70 11.77 -12.02
C ARG A 8 -12.50 11.16 -13.40
N MET A 9 -13.24 11.63 -14.41
CA MET A 9 -13.25 11.05 -15.76
C MET A 9 -12.64 11.96 -16.84
N ASP A 10 -12.24 13.18 -16.49
CA ASP A 10 -11.63 14.13 -17.43
C ASP A 10 -10.09 14.07 -17.36
N GLU A 11 -9.46 13.67 -18.47
CA GLU A 11 -8.01 13.59 -18.62
C GLU A 11 -7.31 14.95 -18.43
N ASN A 12 -8.02 16.06 -18.67
CA ASN A 12 -7.50 17.42 -18.47
C ASN A 12 -7.87 18.02 -17.12
N SER A 13 -8.43 17.22 -16.20
CA SER A 13 -8.79 17.68 -14.87
C SER A 13 -7.58 18.00 -14.00
N ALA A 14 -7.77 18.89 -13.03
CA ALA A 14 -6.77 19.15 -11.99
C ALA A 14 -6.42 17.89 -11.18
N LEU A 15 -7.37 16.95 -11.04
CA LEU A 15 -7.14 15.68 -10.35
C LEU A 15 -6.19 14.79 -11.15
N MET A 16 -6.41 14.66 -12.46
CA MET A 16 -5.54 13.84 -13.32
C MET A 16 -4.13 14.41 -13.39
N TYR A 17 -3.99 15.73 -13.54
CA TYR A 17 -2.69 16.41 -13.45
C TYR A 17 -1.98 16.09 -12.13
N HIS A 18 -2.70 16.14 -11.01
CA HIS A 18 -2.16 15.84 -9.69
C HIS A 18 -1.71 14.38 -9.55
N ILE A 19 -2.51 13.42 -10.05
CA ILE A 19 -2.14 12.00 -10.06
C ILE A 19 -0.84 11.81 -10.84
N HIS A 20 -0.74 12.34 -12.07
CA HIS A 20 0.46 12.22 -12.88
C HIS A 20 1.68 12.90 -12.27
N LEU A 21 1.51 14.02 -11.58
CA LEU A 21 2.59 14.66 -10.86
C LEU A 21 3.13 13.75 -9.75
N VAL A 22 2.26 13.11 -8.96
CA VAL A 22 2.68 12.19 -7.89
C VAL A 22 3.30 10.92 -8.47
N GLU A 23 2.77 10.37 -9.56
CA GLU A 23 3.38 9.24 -10.28
C GLU A 23 4.79 9.58 -10.78
N LEU A 24 4.97 10.77 -11.36
CA LEU A 24 6.29 11.23 -11.79
C LEU A 24 7.25 11.34 -10.61
N LEU A 25 6.82 11.91 -9.49
CA LEU A 25 7.63 11.99 -8.28
C LEU A 25 8.03 10.60 -7.77
N ALA A 26 7.11 9.62 -7.84
CA ALA A 26 7.40 8.24 -7.42
C ALA A 26 8.51 7.61 -8.29
N VAL A 27 8.40 7.74 -9.61
CA VAL A 27 9.42 7.25 -10.55
C VAL A 27 10.74 8.01 -10.40
N CYS A 28 10.72 9.30 -10.07
CA CYS A 28 11.95 10.05 -9.77
C CYS A 28 12.69 9.53 -8.53
N THR A 29 11.98 8.93 -7.58
CA THR A 29 12.57 8.32 -6.38
C THR A 29 12.94 6.85 -6.56
N GLU A 30 12.52 6.22 -7.66
CA GLU A 30 12.93 4.87 -8.00
C GLU A 30 14.43 4.83 -8.34
N GLY A 31 15.16 3.84 -7.83
CA GLY A 31 16.61 3.72 -8.04
C GLY A 31 17.49 4.36 -6.97
N LYS A 32 16.92 4.71 -5.80
CA LYS A 32 17.67 4.96 -4.55
C LYS A 32 18.63 6.15 -4.63
N ASN A 33 18.17 7.26 -5.21
CA ASN A 33 18.92 8.51 -5.24
C ASN A 33 18.58 9.38 -4.02
N VAL A 34 19.46 9.35 -3.01
CA VAL A 34 19.32 10.08 -1.74
C VAL A 34 18.91 11.55 -1.93
N TYR A 35 19.53 12.25 -2.89
CA TYR A 35 19.27 13.68 -3.08
C TYR A 35 17.86 13.93 -3.65
N THR A 36 17.41 13.06 -4.55
CA THR A 36 16.05 13.13 -5.09
C THR A 36 15.01 12.74 -4.05
N GLU A 37 15.25 11.66 -3.28
CA GLU A 37 14.38 11.22 -2.17
C GLU A 37 14.18 12.33 -1.13
N ILE A 38 15.26 13.01 -0.71
CA ILE A 38 15.17 14.13 0.25
C ILE A 38 14.34 15.29 -0.30
N LYS A 39 14.47 15.62 -1.59
CA LYS A 39 13.66 16.68 -2.17
C LYS A 39 12.20 16.27 -2.29
N CYS A 40 11.95 15.06 -2.78
CA CYS A 40 10.62 14.52 -2.98
C CYS A 40 9.86 14.39 -1.65
N ASN A 41 10.51 13.92 -0.58
CA ASN A 41 9.87 13.80 0.73
C ASN A 41 9.45 15.18 1.30
N SER A 42 10.19 16.24 0.97
CA SER A 42 9.85 17.61 1.39
C SER A 42 8.65 18.19 0.65
N LEU A 43 8.39 17.70 -0.57
CA LEU A 43 7.24 18.09 -1.39
C LEU A 43 5.97 17.34 -0.99
N LEU A 44 6.10 16.09 -0.52
CA LEU A 44 4.97 15.26 -0.12
C LEU A 44 5.29 14.50 1.17
N PRO A 45 5.03 15.13 2.34
CA PRO A 45 5.35 14.54 3.64
C PRO A 45 4.42 13.35 3.97
N LEU A 46 4.90 12.47 4.84
CA LEU A 46 4.21 11.24 5.24
C LEU A 46 2.78 11.49 5.77
N ASP A 47 2.60 12.53 6.58
CA ASP A 47 1.28 12.94 7.09
C ASP A 47 0.26 13.22 5.98
N ASP A 48 0.70 13.91 4.92
CA ASP A 48 -0.16 14.25 3.78
C ASP A 48 -0.52 13.02 2.96
N ILE A 49 0.41 12.07 2.81
CA ILE A 49 0.16 10.78 2.16
C ILE A 49 -0.93 10.03 2.93
N VAL A 50 -0.77 9.86 4.24
CA VAL A 50 -1.74 9.15 5.08
C VAL A 50 -3.10 9.84 5.01
N ARG A 51 -3.14 11.17 5.12
CA ARG A 51 -4.38 11.94 5.04
C ARG A 51 -5.12 11.75 3.71
N VAL A 52 -4.40 11.75 2.59
CA VAL A 52 -5.02 11.58 1.25
C VAL A 52 -5.50 10.15 1.05
N VAL A 53 -4.66 9.14 1.32
CA VAL A 53 -4.99 7.73 1.08
C VAL A 53 -6.15 7.25 1.96
N THR A 54 -6.19 7.71 3.21
CA THR A 54 -7.24 7.31 4.17
C THR A 54 -8.53 8.10 4.04
N HIS A 55 -8.61 9.08 3.15
CA HIS A 55 -9.82 9.85 2.91
C HIS A 55 -10.93 8.94 2.36
N GLU A 56 -12.17 9.09 2.84
CA GLU A 56 -13.30 8.21 2.50
C GLU A 56 -13.61 8.19 0.99
N ASP A 57 -13.52 9.36 0.34
CA ASP A 57 -13.73 9.51 -1.11
C ASP A 57 -12.47 9.21 -1.96
N CYS A 58 -11.40 8.65 -1.39
CA CYS A 58 -10.16 8.41 -2.12
C CYS A 58 -10.31 7.26 -3.13
N ILE A 59 -10.06 7.56 -4.40
CA ILE A 59 -10.21 6.61 -5.51
C ILE A 59 -8.95 5.76 -5.71
N PRO A 60 -9.05 4.53 -6.23
CA PRO A 60 -7.91 3.64 -6.42
C PRO A 60 -6.74 4.25 -7.21
N GLU A 61 -7.01 5.09 -8.22
CA GLU A 61 -6.00 5.76 -9.04
C GLU A 61 -5.09 6.68 -8.20
N VAL A 62 -5.70 7.47 -7.31
CA VAL A 62 -4.96 8.32 -6.36
C VAL A 62 -4.17 7.45 -5.39
N LYS A 63 -4.78 6.38 -4.87
CA LYS A 63 -4.09 5.46 -3.95
C LYS A 63 -2.88 4.80 -4.60
N ILE A 64 -2.96 4.40 -5.87
CA ILE A 64 -1.84 3.82 -6.63
C ILE A 64 -0.67 4.80 -6.66
N ALA A 65 -0.90 6.04 -7.11
CA ALA A 65 0.15 7.05 -7.22
C ALA A 65 0.83 7.33 -5.87
N TYR A 66 0.02 7.56 -4.83
CA TYR A 66 0.51 7.91 -3.50
C TYR A 66 1.22 6.76 -2.80
N ILE A 67 0.74 5.53 -2.92
CA ILE A 67 1.38 4.37 -2.28
C ILE A 67 2.65 3.95 -3.03
N ASN A 68 2.71 4.10 -4.35
CA ASN A 68 3.97 3.93 -5.09
C ASN A 68 5.00 4.97 -4.65
N PHE A 69 4.61 6.24 -4.53
CA PHE A 69 5.47 7.28 -3.99
C PHE A 69 5.96 6.94 -2.58
N LEU A 70 5.05 6.52 -1.69
CA LEU A 70 5.41 6.10 -0.33
C LEU A 70 6.42 4.95 -0.34
N ASN A 71 6.18 3.94 -1.18
CA ASN A 71 7.03 2.77 -1.28
C ASN A 71 8.45 3.18 -1.70
N HIS A 72 8.62 3.95 -2.78
CA HIS A 72 9.94 4.33 -3.29
C HIS A 72 10.63 5.44 -2.49
N CYS A 73 9.87 6.40 -1.94
CA CYS A 73 10.43 7.57 -1.27
C CYS A 73 10.57 7.43 0.25
N TYR A 74 9.98 6.39 0.86
CA TYR A 74 10.09 6.17 2.31
C TYR A 74 10.38 4.73 2.74
N VAL A 75 9.92 3.70 2.00
CA VAL A 75 10.05 2.30 2.43
C VAL A 75 11.27 1.62 1.80
N ASP A 76 11.41 1.72 0.47
CA ASP A 76 12.51 1.18 -0.34
C ASP A 76 13.52 2.25 -0.74
N THR A 77 13.95 3.05 0.23
CA THR A 77 14.90 4.14 0.00
C THR A 77 16.35 3.67 0.15
N GLU A 78 17.28 4.52 -0.29
CA GLU A 78 18.70 4.34 0.00
C GLU A 78 19.01 4.56 1.49
N VAL A 79 18.45 5.64 2.05
CA VAL A 79 18.58 5.97 3.46
C VAL A 79 17.34 5.50 4.19
N GLU A 80 17.51 4.56 5.10
CA GLU A 80 16.42 3.98 5.87
C GLU A 80 15.70 5.04 6.72
N MET A 81 14.41 5.26 6.43
CA MET A 81 13.56 6.18 7.17
C MET A 81 13.02 5.51 8.45
N LYS A 82 13.71 5.65 9.58
CA LYS A 82 13.27 5.00 10.85
C LYS A 82 11.85 5.38 11.29
N GLU A 83 11.39 6.57 10.91
CA GLU A 83 10.07 7.10 11.25
C GLU A 83 8.91 6.21 10.78
N ILE A 84 9.03 5.54 9.62
CA ILE A 84 7.95 4.68 9.11
C ILE A 84 7.73 3.43 9.98
N TYR A 85 8.73 3.01 10.76
CA TYR A 85 8.65 1.84 11.65
C TYR A 85 8.22 2.18 13.08
N THR A 86 8.48 3.40 13.53
CA THR A 86 8.18 3.84 14.91
C THR A 86 6.88 4.63 15.02
N SER A 87 6.40 5.23 13.93
CA SER A 87 5.18 6.04 13.91
C SER A 87 3.93 5.21 13.62
N ASN A 88 2.76 5.83 13.81
CA ASN A 88 1.46 5.19 13.55
C ASN A 88 1.02 5.25 12.08
N HIS A 89 1.78 5.91 11.19
CA HIS A 89 1.39 6.18 9.81
C HIS A 89 1.14 4.89 9.02
N MET A 90 2.09 3.97 9.01
CA MET A 90 1.97 2.69 8.29
C MET A 90 0.84 1.83 8.84
N TRP A 91 0.63 1.83 10.15
CA TRP A 91 -0.46 1.07 10.77
C TRP A 91 -1.84 1.58 10.38
N LYS A 92 -2.03 2.91 10.31
CA LYS A 92 -3.26 3.52 9.78
C LYS A 92 -3.48 3.15 8.30
N LEU A 93 -2.41 3.09 7.51
CA LEU A 93 -2.49 2.66 6.12
C LEU A 93 -2.86 1.17 6.01
N PHE A 94 -2.29 0.29 6.84
CA PHE A 94 -2.66 -1.12 6.87
C PHE A 94 -4.14 -1.33 7.23
N GLU A 95 -4.67 -0.58 8.19
CA GLU A 95 -6.10 -0.58 8.51
C GLU A 95 -6.95 -0.14 7.30
N ASN A 96 -6.50 0.85 6.53
CA ASN A 96 -7.18 1.27 5.29
C ASN A 96 -7.09 0.20 4.19
N PHE A 97 -5.92 -0.42 4.01
CA PHE A 97 -5.72 -1.49 3.03
C PHE A 97 -6.61 -2.69 3.31
N LEU A 98 -6.88 -3.01 4.58
CA LEU A 98 -7.81 -4.06 4.97
C LEU A 98 -9.23 -3.83 4.44
N VAL A 99 -9.69 -2.58 4.43
CA VAL A 99 -11.00 -2.21 3.86
C VAL A 99 -11.02 -2.50 2.36
N ASP A 100 -9.98 -2.10 1.63
CA ASP A 100 -9.87 -2.29 0.19
C ASP A 100 -9.71 -3.78 -0.19
N ILE A 101 -8.88 -4.53 0.55
CA ILE A 101 -8.74 -5.98 0.42
C ILE A 101 -10.10 -6.67 0.60
N CYS A 102 -10.88 -6.27 1.61
CA CYS A 102 -12.19 -6.86 1.86
C CYS A 102 -13.17 -6.57 0.71
N ARG A 103 -13.18 -5.33 0.18
CA ARG A 103 -13.99 -4.94 -0.98
C ARG A 103 -13.63 -5.79 -2.21
N THR A 104 -12.34 -5.93 -2.51
CA THR A 104 -11.83 -6.75 -3.63
C THR A 104 -12.24 -8.21 -3.53
N CYS A 105 -12.16 -8.82 -2.33
CA CYS A 105 -12.58 -10.21 -2.13
C CYS A 105 -14.10 -10.42 -2.24
N ASN A 106 -14.91 -9.41 -1.89
CA ASN A 106 -16.38 -9.55 -1.85
C ASN A 106 -17.04 -9.29 -3.22
N ASN A 107 -16.39 -8.58 -4.14
CA ASN A 107 -16.90 -8.27 -5.50
C ASN A 107 -16.86 -9.45 -6.49
N THR A 108 -16.95 -10.70 -6.01
CA THR A 108 -16.70 -11.91 -6.81
C THR A 108 -17.91 -12.43 -7.60
N SER A 109 -19.12 -11.90 -7.36
CA SER A 109 -20.35 -12.44 -7.95
C SER A 109 -20.72 -11.85 -9.31
N ASP A 110 -20.31 -10.61 -9.62
CA ASP A 110 -20.55 -9.96 -10.92
C ASP A 110 -19.25 -9.46 -11.55
N ARG A 111 -18.54 -10.36 -12.23
CA ARG A 111 -17.26 -10.05 -12.91
C ARG A 111 -17.40 -9.04 -14.06
N LYS A 112 -18.61 -8.78 -14.58
CA LYS A 112 -18.81 -7.80 -15.66
C LYS A 112 -18.68 -6.36 -15.18
N HIS A 113 -18.85 -6.13 -13.88
CA HIS A 113 -18.74 -4.82 -13.24
C HIS A 113 -17.61 -4.81 -12.19
N ALA A 114 -16.60 -5.68 -12.36
CA ALA A 114 -15.44 -5.71 -11.48
C ALA A 114 -14.63 -4.40 -11.61
N ASP A 115 -14.24 -3.84 -10.46
CA ASP A 115 -13.33 -2.69 -10.40
C ASP A 115 -11.89 -3.18 -10.62
N SER A 116 -11.47 -3.16 -11.89
CA SER A 116 -10.14 -3.64 -12.30
C SER A 116 -9.00 -2.80 -11.71
N ILE A 117 -9.23 -1.52 -11.42
CA ILE A 117 -8.23 -0.62 -10.86
C ILE A 117 -8.04 -0.94 -9.39
N LEU A 118 -9.12 -1.15 -8.63
CA LEU A 118 -9.05 -1.61 -7.25
C LEU A 118 -8.39 -2.99 -7.14
N GLU A 119 -8.69 -3.91 -8.05
CA GLU A 119 -8.04 -5.23 -8.11
C GLU A 119 -6.53 -5.09 -8.32
N LYS A 120 -6.11 -4.27 -9.29
CA LYS A 120 -4.70 -3.98 -9.55
C LYS A 120 -4.03 -3.33 -8.33
N TYR A 121 -4.66 -2.30 -7.76
CA TYR A 121 -4.17 -1.63 -6.56
C TYR A 121 -3.91 -2.62 -5.42
N VAL A 122 -4.86 -3.49 -5.11
CA VAL A 122 -4.71 -4.47 -4.04
C VAL A 122 -3.67 -5.54 -4.37
N THR A 123 -3.68 -6.09 -5.59
CA THR A 123 -2.86 -7.26 -5.95
C THR A 123 -1.41 -6.93 -6.30
N GLU A 124 -1.14 -5.69 -6.70
CA GLU A 124 0.20 -5.23 -7.06
C GLU A 124 0.73 -4.24 -6.02
N ILE A 125 0.04 -3.12 -5.81
CA ILE A 125 0.59 -1.99 -5.04
C ILE A 125 0.59 -2.28 -3.54
N VAL A 126 -0.56 -2.71 -2.99
CA VAL A 126 -0.67 -3.09 -1.57
C VAL A 126 0.24 -4.28 -1.25
N MET A 127 0.25 -5.31 -2.11
CA MET A 127 1.15 -6.46 -1.91
C MET A 127 2.61 -6.03 -1.91
N SER A 128 3.02 -5.15 -2.83
CA SER A 128 4.39 -4.64 -2.92
C SER A 128 4.80 -3.93 -1.64
N ILE A 129 4.08 -2.88 -1.22
CA ILE A 129 4.49 -2.10 -0.04
C ILE A 129 4.45 -2.91 1.26
N VAL A 130 3.47 -3.81 1.43
CA VAL A 130 3.40 -4.70 2.60
C VAL A 130 4.61 -5.65 2.60
N THR A 131 4.92 -6.24 1.45
CA THR A 131 6.10 -7.12 1.31
C THR A 131 7.38 -6.37 1.63
N THR A 132 7.59 -5.19 1.06
CA THR A 132 8.80 -4.40 1.26
C THR A 132 8.95 -3.93 2.70
N PHE A 133 7.87 -3.42 3.30
CA PHE A 133 7.86 -2.97 4.69
C PHE A 133 8.24 -4.11 5.65
N PHE A 134 7.59 -5.27 5.55
CA PHE A 134 7.85 -6.40 6.45
C PHE A 134 9.09 -7.22 6.12
N SER A 135 9.71 -6.98 4.96
CA SER A 135 11.03 -7.56 4.64
C SER A 135 12.18 -6.80 5.32
N SER A 136 11.93 -5.56 5.78
CA SER A 136 12.92 -4.74 6.45
C SER A 136 13.25 -5.30 7.85
N PRO A 137 14.53 -5.36 8.24
CA PRO A 137 14.92 -5.78 9.59
C PRO A 137 14.41 -4.84 10.69
N PHE A 138 14.03 -3.62 10.36
CA PHE A 138 13.48 -2.64 11.31
C PHE A 138 11.98 -2.81 11.55
N SER A 139 11.30 -3.63 10.76
CA SER A 139 9.88 -3.94 10.96
C SER A 139 9.66 -4.87 12.15
N ASP A 140 10.68 -5.68 12.50
CA ASP A 140 10.71 -6.63 13.63
C ASP A 140 10.87 -5.92 15.01
N GLN A 141 10.35 -4.69 15.19
CA GLN A 141 10.30 -4.04 16.50
C GLN A 141 9.21 -4.70 17.36
N SER A 142 9.61 -5.76 18.10
CA SER A 142 8.72 -6.67 18.82
C SER A 142 7.64 -5.99 19.66
N THR A 143 7.93 -4.85 20.29
CA THR A 143 6.95 -4.10 21.12
C THR A 143 5.83 -3.49 20.27
N THR A 144 6.15 -2.93 19.10
CA THR A 144 5.15 -2.35 18.19
C THR A 144 4.27 -3.45 17.60
N LEU A 145 4.87 -4.55 17.14
CA LEU A 145 4.12 -5.69 16.59
C LEU A 145 3.22 -6.36 17.63
N GLN A 146 3.63 -6.46 18.90
CA GLN A 146 2.79 -6.98 19.97
C GLN A 146 1.52 -6.12 20.17
N THR A 147 1.67 -4.80 20.24
CA THR A 147 0.50 -3.91 20.41
C THR A 147 -0.39 -3.81 19.17
N ARG A 148 0.17 -4.10 17.98
CA ARG A 148 -0.51 -4.04 16.68
C ARG A 148 -0.85 -5.42 16.11
N GLN A 149 -0.70 -6.47 16.91
CA GLN A 149 -0.96 -7.86 16.51
C GLN A 149 -2.34 -8.05 15.84
N PRO A 150 -3.45 -7.43 16.30
CA PRO A 150 -4.74 -7.60 15.64
C PRO A 150 -4.74 -7.15 14.18
N VAL A 151 -4.13 -6.01 13.87
CA VAL A 151 -4.06 -5.46 12.51
C VAL A 151 -3.18 -6.37 11.64
N PHE A 152 -2.04 -6.82 12.17
CA PHE A 152 -1.14 -7.74 11.48
C PHE A 152 -1.83 -9.07 11.12
N VAL A 153 -2.54 -9.69 12.07
CA VAL A 153 -3.26 -10.94 11.85
C VAL A 153 -4.37 -10.76 10.81
N GLN A 154 -5.13 -9.66 10.91
CA GLN A 154 -6.15 -9.33 9.90
C GLN A 154 -5.53 -9.13 8.52
N LEU A 155 -4.36 -8.49 8.43
CA LEU A 155 -3.66 -8.27 7.16
C LEU A 155 -3.26 -9.60 6.53
N LEU A 156 -2.62 -10.48 7.29
CA LEU A 156 -2.27 -11.82 6.82
C LEU A 156 -3.51 -12.61 6.35
N GLN A 157 -4.58 -12.61 7.15
CA GLN A 157 -5.85 -13.26 6.77
C GLN A 157 -6.47 -12.65 5.51
N GLY A 158 -6.44 -11.33 5.38
CA GLY A 158 -6.93 -10.61 4.20
C GLY A 158 -6.16 -10.97 2.95
N VAL A 159 -4.82 -10.96 3.01
CA VAL A 159 -3.96 -11.36 1.89
C VAL A 159 -4.21 -12.84 1.51
N PHE A 160 -4.37 -13.73 2.48
CA PHE A 160 -4.77 -15.12 2.21
C PHE A 160 -6.12 -15.23 1.51
N ARG A 161 -7.11 -14.40 1.87
CA ARG A 161 -8.41 -14.38 1.16
C ARG A 161 -8.25 -13.94 -0.29
N VAL A 162 -7.39 -12.94 -0.56
CA VAL A 162 -7.09 -12.51 -1.94
C VAL A 162 -6.52 -13.68 -2.74
N TYR A 163 -5.56 -14.43 -2.19
CA TYR A 163 -4.92 -15.56 -2.89
C TYR A 163 -5.90 -16.65 -3.38
N HIS A 164 -7.01 -16.83 -2.68
CA HIS A 164 -8.06 -17.80 -3.03
C HIS A 164 -9.11 -17.24 -3.99
N CYS A 165 -8.95 -16.01 -4.46
CA CYS A 165 -9.81 -15.46 -5.50
C CYS A 165 -9.52 -16.11 -6.84
N ASN A 166 -10.54 -16.72 -7.45
CA ASN A 166 -10.41 -17.49 -8.69
C ASN A 166 -10.10 -16.65 -9.94
N TRP A 167 -10.19 -15.32 -9.85
CA TRP A 167 -9.97 -14.39 -10.95
C TRP A 167 -8.52 -13.87 -11.05
N LEU A 168 -7.66 -14.20 -10.08
CA LEU A 168 -6.27 -13.72 -10.08
C LEU A 168 -5.49 -14.24 -11.30
N MET A 169 -4.81 -13.32 -11.98
CA MET A 169 -3.83 -13.67 -13.01
C MET A 169 -2.57 -14.28 -12.37
N PRO A 170 -1.78 -15.10 -13.12
CA PRO A 170 -0.56 -15.71 -12.58
C PRO A 170 0.44 -14.73 -11.96
N SER A 171 0.64 -13.56 -12.57
CA SER A 171 1.51 -12.50 -12.04
C SER A 171 1.00 -11.92 -10.72
N GLN A 172 -0.29 -11.61 -10.64
CA GLN A 172 -0.95 -11.14 -9.41
C GLN A 172 -0.86 -12.19 -8.31
N LYS A 173 -1.09 -13.46 -8.65
CA LYS A 173 -1.01 -14.57 -7.71
C LYS A 173 0.39 -14.73 -7.12
N ALA A 174 1.43 -14.59 -7.93
CA ALA A 174 2.83 -14.62 -7.46
C ALA A 174 3.15 -13.45 -6.51
N SER A 175 2.65 -12.25 -6.81
CA SER A 175 2.78 -11.07 -5.94
C SER A 175 2.13 -11.32 -4.57
N VAL A 176 0.89 -11.81 -4.56
CA VAL A 176 0.15 -12.14 -3.33
C VAL A 176 0.86 -13.26 -2.55
N GLU A 177 1.36 -14.29 -3.21
CA GLU A 177 2.10 -15.39 -2.57
C GLU A 177 3.39 -14.90 -1.90
N SER A 178 4.14 -14.01 -2.56
CA SER A 178 5.34 -13.42 -1.96
C SER A 178 5.01 -12.63 -0.68
N CYS A 179 3.91 -11.88 -0.70
CA CYS A 179 3.42 -11.14 0.45
C CYS A 179 3.04 -12.07 1.62
N ILE A 180 2.30 -13.15 1.33
CA ILE A 180 1.93 -14.19 2.31
C ILE A 180 3.18 -14.78 2.96
N ARG A 181 4.20 -15.12 2.16
CA ARG A 181 5.43 -15.71 2.67
C ARG A 181 6.12 -14.78 3.67
N VAL A 182 6.32 -13.51 3.31
CA VAL A 182 6.98 -12.52 4.19
C VAL A 182 6.19 -12.33 5.49
N LEU A 183 4.87 -12.11 5.40
CA LEU A 183 4.03 -11.97 6.59
C LEU A 183 4.03 -13.24 7.45
N SER A 184 4.02 -14.43 6.85
CA SER A 184 4.06 -15.69 7.59
C SER A 184 5.39 -15.86 8.34
N ASP A 185 6.50 -15.45 7.74
CA ASP A 185 7.82 -15.56 8.36
C ASP A 185 7.98 -14.57 9.54
N VAL A 186 7.48 -13.34 9.40
CA VAL A 186 7.39 -12.37 10.51
C VAL A 186 6.47 -12.89 11.62
N GLY A 187 5.33 -13.49 11.24
CA GLY A 187 4.37 -14.07 12.18
C GLY A 187 4.97 -15.21 13.01
N LYS A 188 5.72 -16.11 12.38
CA LYS A 188 6.43 -17.20 13.09
C LYS A 188 7.43 -16.66 14.11
N LYS A 189 8.25 -15.67 13.74
CA LYS A 189 9.25 -15.08 14.65
C LYS A 189 8.62 -14.43 15.88
N THR A 190 7.45 -13.82 15.71
CA THR A 190 6.84 -12.94 16.72
C THR A 190 5.79 -13.65 17.58
N ILE A 191 5.07 -14.63 17.02
CA ILE A 191 3.95 -15.33 17.68
C ILE A 191 4.42 -16.59 18.42
N LEU A 192 5.59 -17.17 18.07
CA LEU A 192 6.17 -18.34 18.77
C LEU A 192 6.81 -18.02 20.14
N ILE A 193 6.52 -16.88 20.77
CA ILE A 193 7.07 -16.51 22.09
C ILE A 193 6.02 -16.65 23.24
N TYR A 194 4.88 -17.32 22.99
CA TYR A 194 3.94 -17.69 24.06
C TYR A 194 3.50 -19.14 23.96
#